data_AF-A0A4R4IVI2-F1
#
_entry.id   AF-A0A4R4IVI2-F1
#
_cell.length_a   1.000
_cell.length_b   1.000
_cell.length_c   1.000
_cell.angle_alpha   90.00
_cell.angle_beta   90.00
_cell.angle_gamma   90.00
#
_symmetry.space_group_name_H-M   'P 1'
#
loop_
_entity.id
_entity.type
_entity.pdbx_description
1 polymer ?
#
loop_
_entity_poly.entity_id
_entity_poly.type
_entity_poly.pdbx_seq_one_letter_code
_entity_poly.pdbx_strand_id
1 'polypeptide(L)'
;MKDIIEGFLKFQREAFPKHAELADPARIVNEARNHKNPHDHVESMVRENVIAQLANIQTHPSVRLALEEGRFALHGWIYDIESGCINAYDGATSKFVSLTNNPEVRANPIQLLTAV
;
A
#
# COMPACT_ATOMS: atom_id res chain seq x y z
N MET A 1 -31.28 8.52 15.14
CA MET A 1 -30.29 7.83 16.01
C MET A 1 -30.25 6.33 15.74
N LYS A 2 -31.41 5.66 15.60
CA LYS A 2 -31.48 4.23 15.21
C LYS A 2 -30.79 3.93 13.88
N ASP A 3 -30.93 4.82 12.89
CA ASP A 3 -30.34 4.65 11.55
C ASP A 3 -28.80 4.74 11.55
N ILE A 4 -28.22 5.54 12.46
CA ILE A 4 -26.76 5.64 12.62
C ILE A 4 -26.20 4.35 13.20
N ILE A 5 -26.89 3.78 14.20
CA ILE A 5 -26.50 2.51 14.83
C ILE A 5 -26.64 1.37 13.82
N GLU A 6 -27.75 1.31 13.07
CA GLU A 6 -27.93 0.33 11.99
C GLU A 6 -26.87 0.46 10.90
N GLY A 7 -26.55 1.68 10.47
CA GLY A 7 -25.50 1.96 9.50
C GLY A 7 -24.13 1.49 9.98
N PHE A 8 -23.77 1.78 11.24
CA PHE A 8 -22.51 1.32 11.84
C PHE A 8 -22.44 -0.21 11.95
N LEU A 9 -23.52 -0.84 12.41
CA LEU A 9 -23.60 -2.30 12.53
C LEU A 9 -23.54 -3.00 11.17
N LYS A 10 -24.14 -2.41 10.12
CA LYS A 10 -24.01 -2.89 8.74
C LYS A 10 -22.57 -2.76 8.25
N PHE A 11 -21.93 -1.62 8.48
CA PHE A 11 -20.52 -1.42 8.15
C PHE A 11 -19.64 -2.49 8.81
N GLN A 12 -19.80 -2.71 10.12
CA GLN A 12 -19.03 -3.71 10.88
C GLN A 12 -19.21 -5.14 10.36
N ARG A 13 -20.44 -5.53 9.96
CA ARG A 13 -20.72 -6.90 9.51
C ARG A 13 -20.38 -7.17 8.04
N GLU A 14 -20.53 -6.18 7.17
CA GLU A 14 -20.50 -6.41 5.72
C GLU A 14 -19.32 -5.72 5.04
N ALA A 15 -19.10 -4.44 5.31
CA ALA A 15 -18.10 -3.64 4.60
C ALA A 15 -16.71 -3.82 5.22
N PHE A 16 -16.60 -3.69 6.54
CA PHE A 16 -15.34 -3.78 7.25
C PHE A 16 -14.57 -5.09 6.98
N PRO A 17 -15.20 -6.29 7.03
CA PRO A 17 -14.48 -7.53 6.77
C PRO A 17 -13.92 -7.59 5.35
N LYS A 18 -14.72 -7.20 4.34
CA LYS A 18 -14.27 -7.15 2.94
C LYS A 18 -13.08 -6.21 2.73
N HIS A 19 -13.03 -5.10 3.46
CA HIS A 19 -11.90 -4.17 3.39
C HIS A 19 -10.69 -4.68 4.17
N ALA A 20 -10.91 -5.39 5.28
CA ALA A 20 -9.84 -6.01 6.07
C ALA A 20 -9.14 -7.14 5.31
N GLU A 21 -9.86 -7.91 4.50
CA GLU A 21 -9.30 -8.97 3.64
C GLU A 21 -8.20 -8.45 2.69
N LEU A 22 -8.31 -7.19 2.22
CA LEU A 22 -7.28 -6.59 1.37
C LEU A 22 -5.95 -6.36 2.10
N ALA A 23 -5.98 -6.28 3.44
CA ALA A 23 -4.82 -6.11 4.30
C ALA A 23 -4.28 -7.44 4.86
N ASP A 24 -4.97 -8.57 4.66
CA ASP A 24 -4.51 -9.87 5.15
C ASP A 24 -3.11 -10.27 4.67
N PRO A 25 -2.74 -10.06 3.40
CA PRO A 25 -1.37 -10.35 2.96
C PRO A 25 -0.32 -9.61 3.79
N ALA A 26 -0.58 -8.34 4.11
CA ALA A 26 0.31 -7.55 4.94
C ALA A 26 0.41 -8.09 6.37
N ARG A 27 -0.72 -8.47 6.96
CA ARG A 27 -0.77 -9.08 8.29
C ARG A 27 0.03 -10.39 8.33
N ILE A 28 -0.18 -11.27 7.36
CA ILE A 28 0.52 -12.57 7.29
C ILE A 28 2.03 -12.37 7.17
N VAL A 29 2.48 -11.48 6.28
CA VAL A 29 3.92 -11.20 6.10
C VAL A 29 4.49 -10.56 7.37
N ASN A 30 3.76 -9.64 7.99
CA ASN A 30 4.21 -8.99 9.21
C ASN A 30 4.32 -10.00 10.37
N GLU A 31 3.34 -10.88 10.57
CA GLU A 31 3.35 -11.92 11.59
C GLU A 31 4.53 -12.92 11.44
N ALA A 32 5.01 -13.12 10.21
CA ALA A 32 6.18 -13.96 9.94
C ALA A 32 7.53 -13.28 10.26
N ARG A 33 7.56 -11.96 10.48
CA ARG A 33 8.77 -11.20 10.83
C ARG A 33 8.97 -11.18 12.35
N ASN A 34 10.25 -11.13 12.76
CA ASN A 34 10.58 -10.90 14.16
C ASN A 34 10.72 -9.40 14.44
N HIS A 35 9.95 -8.87 15.40
CA HIS A 35 9.98 -7.45 15.78
C HIS A 35 10.56 -7.30 17.18
N LYS A 36 11.41 -6.28 17.36
CA LYS A 36 12.07 -6.05 18.66
C LYS A 36 11.11 -5.52 19.71
N ASN A 37 10.07 -4.82 19.28
CA ASN A 37 9.10 -4.17 20.15
C ASN A 37 7.76 -3.94 19.39
N PRO A 38 6.68 -3.57 20.10
CA PRO A 38 5.38 -3.32 19.48
C PRO A 38 5.36 -2.18 18.45
N HIS A 39 6.22 -1.16 18.63
CA HIS A 39 6.31 -0.04 17.69
C HIS A 39 6.86 -0.50 16.34
N ASP A 40 7.96 -1.28 16.33
CA ASP A 40 8.54 -1.88 15.13
C ASP A 40 7.54 -2.80 14.42
N HIS A 41 6.66 -3.47 15.17
CA HIS A 41 5.60 -4.31 14.62
C HIS A 41 4.56 -3.49 13.84
N VAL A 42 4.09 -2.37 14.41
CA VAL A 42 3.14 -1.47 13.76
C VAL A 42 3.77 -0.81 12.53
N GLU A 43 4.99 -0.32 12.69
CA GLU A 43 5.79 0.27 11.61
C GLU A 43 5.97 -0.69 10.43
N SER A 44 6.25 -1.96 10.71
CA SER A 44 6.34 -3.01 9.70
C SER A 44 4.98 -3.30 9.07
N MET A 45 3.90 -3.37 9.85
CA MET A 45 2.55 -3.57 9.32
C MET A 45 2.13 -2.48 8.33
N VAL A 46 2.45 -1.21 8.63
CA VAL A 46 2.15 -0.07 7.73
C VAL A 46 2.87 -0.23 6.39
N ARG A 47 4.17 -0.59 6.42
CA ARG A 47 4.97 -0.84 5.21
C ARG A 47 4.40 -1.98 4.38
N GLU A 48 4.10 -3.11 5.01
CA GLU A 48 3.54 -4.27 4.32
C GLU A 48 2.15 -3.98 3.75
N ASN A 49 1.33 -3.17 4.42
CA ASN A 49 0.03 -2.78 3.90
C ASN A 49 0.14 -1.95 2.63
N VAL A 50 1.09 -1.01 2.54
CA VAL A 50 1.34 -0.27 1.30
C VAL A 50 1.70 -1.22 0.16
N ILE A 51 2.60 -2.18 0.41
CA ILE A 51 3.03 -3.17 -0.59
C ILE A 51 1.85 -4.06 -1.04
N ALA A 52 1.06 -4.57 -0.10
CA ALA A 52 -0.11 -5.40 -0.39
C ALA A 52 -1.14 -4.64 -1.24
N GLN A 53 -1.44 -3.37 -0.90
CA GLN A 53 -2.41 -2.60 -1.67
C GLN A 53 -1.90 -2.22 -3.07
N LEU A 54 -0.59 -1.96 -3.21
CA LEU A 54 0.02 -1.80 -4.52
C LEU A 54 -0.14 -3.06 -5.38
N ALA A 55 0.09 -4.24 -4.80
CA ALA A 55 -0.11 -5.51 -5.49
C ALA A 55 -1.58 -5.73 -5.87
N ASN A 56 -2.51 -5.46 -4.95
CA ASN A 56 -3.95 -5.54 -5.19
C ASN A 56 -4.38 -4.63 -6.35
N ILE A 57 -3.95 -3.37 -6.36
CA ILE A 57 -4.27 -2.41 -7.43
C ILE A 57 -3.77 -2.90 -8.79
N GLN A 58 -2.56 -3.47 -8.85
CA GLN A 58 -1.99 -4.05 -10.07
C GLN A 58 -2.70 -5.33 -10.56
N THR A 59 -3.57 -5.93 -9.75
CA THR A 59 -4.43 -7.03 -10.22
C THR A 59 -5.59 -6.54 -11.09
N HIS A 60 -5.96 -5.26 -10.99
CA HIS A 60 -7.10 -4.73 -11.70
C HIS A 60 -6.78 -4.54 -13.20
N PRO A 61 -7.58 -5.09 -14.13
CA PRO A 61 -7.24 -5.11 -15.56
C PRO A 61 -6.97 -3.73 -16.17
N SER A 62 -7.75 -2.70 -15.80
CA SER A 62 -7.57 -1.35 -16.35
C SER A 62 -6.29 -0.69 -15.86
N VAL A 63 -5.86 -1.00 -14.63
CA VAL A 63 -4.59 -0.52 -14.05
C VAL A 63 -3.44 -1.23 -14.76
N ARG A 64 -3.50 -2.56 -14.89
CA ARG A 64 -2.45 -3.33 -15.55
C ARG A 64 -2.21 -2.86 -16.99
N LEU A 65 -3.29 -2.76 -17.78
CA LEU A 65 -3.22 -2.28 -19.15
C LEU A 65 -2.58 -0.88 -19.22
N ALA A 66 -2.98 0.03 -18.33
CA ALA A 66 -2.45 1.38 -18.31
C ALA A 66 -0.96 1.46 -17.91
N LEU A 67 -0.52 0.59 -16.99
CA LEU A 67 0.88 0.47 -16.61
C LEU A 67 1.73 -0.08 -17.76
N GLU A 68 1.24 -1.11 -18.46
CA GLU A 68 1.88 -1.69 -19.64
C GLU A 68 2.00 -0.68 -20.80
N GLU A 69 0.98 0.16 -21.00
CA GLU A 69 0.98 1.24 -21.99
C GLU A 69 1.77 2.49 -21.53
N GLY A 70 2.32 2.48 -20.31
CA GLY A 70 3.08 3.62 -19.77
C GLY A 70 2.24 4.88 -19.53
N ARG A 71 0.92 4.76 -19.37
CA ARG A 71 0.00 5.90 -19.25
C ARG A 71 -0.01 6.56 -17.89
N PHE A 72 0.41 5.87 -16.83
CA PHE A 72 0.63 6.47 -15.52
C PHE A 72 1.70 5.73 -14.73
N ALA A 73 2.17 6.36 -13.66
CA ALA A 73 3.03 5.77 -12.64
C ALA A 73 2.21 5.45 -11.38
N LEU A 74 2.53 4.34 -10.72
CA LEU A 74 1.97 3.97 -9.44
C LEU A 74 2.93 4.39 -8.33
N HIS A 75 2.39 4.95 -7.26
CA HIS A 75 3.15 5.38 -6.09
C HIS A 75 2.51 4.81 -4.83
N GLY A 76 3.33 4.48 -3.83
CA GLY A 76 2.86 4.07 -2.51
C GLY A 76 3.63 4.81 -1.43
N TRP A 77 2.93 5.52 -0.55
CA TRP A 77 3.53 6.43 0.43
C TRP A 77 3.10 6.08 1.85
N ILE A 78 3.99 6.38 2.80
CA ILE A 78 3.74 6.41 4.24
C ILE A 78 3.93 7.85 4.66
N TYR A 79 2.89 8.41 5.27
CA TYR A 79 2.94 9.73 5.89
C TYR A 79 3.12 9.56 7.40
N ASP A 80 4.22 10.08 7.92
CA ASP A 80 4.46 10.16 9.35
C ASP A 80 3.79 11.42 9.90
N ILE A 81 2.79 11.26 10.77
CA ILE A 81 1.96 12.37 11.24
C ILE A 81 2.73 13.32 12.15
N GLU A 82 3.65 12.79 12.96
CA GLU A 82 4.40 13.56 13.96
C GLU A 82 5.42 14.49 13.29
N SER A 83 6.19 13.94 12.35
CA SER A 83 7.27 14.65 11.66
C SER A 83 6.84 15.33 10.37
N GLY A 84 5.68 14.96 9.81
CA GLY A 84 5.23 15.39 8.47
C GLY A 84 6.04 14.80 7.32
N CYS A 85 6.93 13.84 7.60
CA CYS A 85 7.79 13.22 6.59
C CYS A 85 7.00 12.21 5.74
N ILE A 86 7.32 12.17 4.45
CA ILE A 86 6.76 11.18 3.51
C ILE A 86 7.86 10.22 3.07
N ASN A 87 7.62 8.93 3.30
CA ASN A 87 8.44 7.84 2.79
C ASN A 87 7.70 7.15 1.64
N ALA A 88 8.35 7.01 0.50
CA ALA A 88 7.78 6.42 -0.71
C ALA A 88 8.43 5.07 -1.02
N TYR A 89 7.61 4.12 -1.47
CA TYR A 89 8.07 2.79 -1.87
C TYR A 89 8.72 2.85 -3.26
N ASP A 90 10.00 2.48 -3.31
CA ASP A 90 10.78 2.31 -4.51
C ASP A 90 10.62 0.88 -5.04
N GLY A 91 9.93 0.74 -6.17
CA GLY A 91 9.72 -0.53 -6.86
C GLY A 91 11.01 -1.14 -7.41
N ALA A 92 12.06 -0.33 -7.67
CA ALA A 92 13.33 -0.83 -8.18
C ALA A 92 14.19 -1.45 -7.09
N THR A 93 14.19 -0.87 -5.88
CA THR A 93 15.02 -1.34 -4.75
C THR A 93 14.25 -2.09 -3.68
N SER A 94 12.91 -2.12 -3.76
CA SER A 94 12.00 -2.67 -2.74
C SER A 94 12.22 -2.05 -1.35
N LYS A 95 12.51 -0.74 -1.31
CA LYS A 95 12.77 0.01 -0.08
C LYS A 95 11.88 1.24 0.01
N PHE A 96 11.62 1.68 1.23
CA PHE A 96 11.03 2.99 1.47
C PHE A 96 12.14 4.04 1.54
N VAL A 97 12.01 5.10 0.73
CA VAL A 97 12.95 6.22 0.65
C VAL A 97 12.22 7.53 0.89
N SER A 98 12.91 8.55 1.40
CA SER A 98 12.30 9.88 1.60
C SER A 98 11.85 10.44 0.24
N LEU A 99 10.56 10.80 0.13
CA LEU A 99 9.98 11.38 -1.09
C LEU A 99 10.59 12.75 -1.40
N THR A 100 10.90 13.55 -0.37
CA THR A 100 11.54 14.86 -0.53
C THR A 100 12.88 14.75 -1.26
N ASN A 101 13.65 13.71 -0.97
CA ASN A 101 14.96 13.49 -1.60
C ASN A 101 14.87 12.69 -2.90
N ASN A 102 13.76 11.98 -3.14
CA ASN A 102 13.56 11.10 -4.28
C ASN A 102 12.17 11.36 -4.90
N PRO A 103 11.90 12.57 -5.43
CA PRO A 103 10.55 12.98 -5.84
C PRO A 103 9.98 12.13 -6.99
N GLU A 104 10.85 11.54 -7.80
CA GLU A 104 10.48 10.75 -8.97
C GLU A 104 10.35 9.24 -8.68
N VAL A 105 10.45 8.82 -7.42
CA VAL A 105 10.38 7.39 -7.05
C VAL A 105 9.00 6.81 -7.33
N ARG A 106 8.97 5.61 -7.90
CA ARG A 106 7.75 4.91 -8.33
C ARG A 106 7.71 3.52 -7.72
N ALA A 107 6.50 3.07 -7.40
CA ALA A 107 6.25 1.74 -6.87
C ALA A 107 6.26 0.67 -7.97
N ASN A 108 5.91 1.02 -9.20
CA ASN A 108 6.12 0.16 -10.36
C ASN A 108 7.52 0.45 -10.96
N PRO A 109 8.35 -0.57 -11.22
CA PRO A 109 9.60 -0.37 -11.93
C PRO A 109 9.32 0.18 -13.34
N ILE A 110 10.20 1.04 -13.84
CA ILE A 110 10.10 1.57 -15.21
C ILE A 110 10.30 0.38 -16.16
N GLN A 111 9.23 -0.07 -16.80
CA GLN A 111 9.36 -0.89 -18.00
C GLN A 111 9.92 0.01 -19.09
N LEU A 112 11.21 -0.14 -19.37
CA LEU A 112 11.78 0.33 -20.63
C LEU A 112 10.96 -0.33 -21.73
N LEU A 113 10.23 0.46 -22.50
CA LEU A 113 9.63 0.03 -23.75
C LEU A 113 10.78 -0.52 -24.60
N THR A 114 10.93 -1.83 -24.66
CA THR A 114 11.69 -2.47 -25.73
C THR A 114 10.90 -2.22 -27.00
N ALA A 115 11.26 -1.16 -27.70
CA ALA A 115 10.84 -0.95 -29.07
C ALA A 115 11.30 -2.17 -29.88
N VAL A 116 10.34 -2.92 -30.42
CA VAL A 116 10.55 -3.96 -31.44
C VAL A 116 10.20 -3.37 -32.80
#